data_AF-A0A327KVK4-F1
#
_entry.id   AF-A0A327KVK4-F1
#
_cell.length_a   1.000
_cell.length_b   1.000
_cell.length_c   1.000
_cell.angle_alpha   90.00
_cell.angle_beta   90.00
_cell.angle_gamma   90.00
#
_symmetry.space_group_name_H-M   'P 1'
#
loop_
_entity.id
_entity.type
_entity.pdbx_description
1 polymer ?
#
loop_
_entity_poly.entity_id
_entity_poly.type
_entity_poly.pdbx_seq_one_letter_code
_entity_poly.pdbx_strand_id
1 'polypeptide(L)' 'MESIRCASCQALLFRATARAVAGTIEIKCRRCGTINIMRPTEPSHERPERRDGGGGAHGHRAHTSGRRVAARSAPPRLR' A
#
# COMPACT_ATOMS: atom_id res chain seq x y z
N MET A 1 -22.50 6.25 -18.43
CA MET A 1 -22.91 5.13 -17.56
C MET A 1 -21.84 4.05 -17.67
N GLU A 2 -21.28 3.63 -16.56
CA GLU A 2 -20.17 2.68 -16.51
C GLU A 2 -20.70 1.25 -16.38
N SER A 3 -20.00 0.29 -17.01
CA SER A 3 -20.36 -1.13 -16.92
C SER A 3 -19.50 -1.82 -15.90
N ILE A 4 -20.12 -2.32 -14.84
CA ILE A 4 -19.46 -3.07 -13.79
C ILE A 4 -19.51 -4.55 -14.16
N ARG A 5 -18.35 -5.20 -14.16
CA ARG A 5 -18.18 -6.59 -14.57
C ARG A 5 -17.70 -7.45 -13.43
N CYS A 6 -18.01 -8.74 -13.51
CA CYS A 6 -17.53 -9.72 -12.55
C CYS A 6 -16.00 -9.85 -12.63
N ALA A 7 -15.33 -9.76 -11.49
CA ALA A 7 -13.87 -9.90 -11.42
C ALA A 7 -13.36 -11.28 -11.89
N SER A 8 -14.20 -12.31 -11.80
CA SER A 8 -13.83 -13.69 -12.18
C SER A 8 -14.12 -14.01 -13.64
N CYS A 9 -15.34 -13.73 -14.15
CA CYS A 9 -15.76 -14.18 -15.49
C CYS A 9 -16.09 -13.04 -16.47
N GLN A 10 -15.88 -11.78 -16.10
CA GLN A 10 -16.11 -10.58 -16.92
C GLN A 10 -17.57 -10.39 -17.41
N ALA A 11 -18.50 -11.22 -16.93
CA ALA A 11 -19.93 -11.04 -17.16
C ALA A 11 -20.39 -9.69 -16.59
N LEU A 12 -21.31 -9.03 -17.29
CA LEU A 12 -21.93 -7.80 -16.82
C LEU A 12 -22.71 -8.09 -15.53
N LEU A 13 -22.42 -7.32 -14.48
CA LEU A 13 -23.16 -7.39 -13.22
C LEU A 13 -24.29 -6.36 -13.24
N PHE A 14 -23.96 -5.08 -13.45
CA PHE A 14 -24.90 -3.98 -13.58
C PHE A 14 -24.21 -2.79 -14.27
N ARG A 15 -24.99 -1.73 -14.54
CA ARG A 15 -24.48 -0.44 -14.99
C ARG A 15 -24.83 0.63 -13.97
N ALA A 16 -23.95 1.61 -13.79
CA ALA A 16 -24.16 2.70 -12.85
C ALA A 16 -23.70 4.04 -13.43
N THR A 17 -24.28 5.14 -12.95
CA THR A 17 -23.74 6.49 -13.14
C THR A 17 -22.70 6.78 -12.06
N ALA A 18 -21.85 7.79 -12.29
CA ALA A 18 -20.87 8.22 -11.30
C ALA A 18 -21.58 8.54 -9.97
N ARG A 19 -21.04 8.05 -8.85
CA ARG A 19 -21.59 8.23 -7.49
C ARG A 19 -23.01 7.68 -7.28
N ALA A 20 -23.53 6.81 -8.14
CA ALA A 20 -24.83 6.16 -7.91
C ALA A 20 -24.83 5.21 -6.69
N VAL A 21 -23.64 4.83 -6.24
CA VAL A 21 -23.43 3.85 -5.18
C VAL A 21 -22.89 4.59 -3.96
N ALA A 22 -23.75 4.84 -2.97
CA ALA A 22 -23.39 5.52 -1.74
C ALA A 22 -22.77 4.59 -0.68
N GLY A 23 -22.96 3.27 -0.81
CA GLY A 23 -22.51 2.26 0.16
C GLY A 23 -21.95 1.02 -0.51
N THR A 24 -21.50 0.05 0.29
CA THR A 24 -20.97 -1.22 -0.24
C THR A 24 -22.05 -2.00 -0.99
N ILE A 25 -21.70 -2.52 -2.17
CA ILE A 25 -22.55 -3.45 -2.93
C ILE A 25 -21.92 -4.83 -2.86
N GLU A 26 -22.70 -5.80 -2.38
CA GLU A 26 -22.41 -7.23 -2.51
C GLU A 26 -23.34 -7.84 -3.55
N ILE A 27 -22.77 -8.39 -4.62
CA ILE A 27 -23.54 -8.98 -5.72
C ILE A 27 -22.99 -10.34 -6.13
N LYS A 28 -23.88 -11.33 -6.21
CA LYS A 28 -23.57 -12.65 -6.75
C LYS A 28 -23.62 -12.63 -8.27
N CYS A 29 -22.55 -13.09 -8.91
CA CYS A 29 -22.53 -13.28 -10.35
C CYS A 29 -23.46 -14.44 -10.75
N ARG A 30 -24.43 -14.19 -11.62
CA ARG A 30 -25.33 -15.23 -12.15
C ARG A 30 -24.65 -16.27 -13.03
N ARG A 31 -23.49 -15.94 -13.62
CA ARG A 31 -22.76 -16.82 -14.55
C ARG A 31 -21.81 -17.79 -13.84
N CYS A 32 -21.02 -17.31 -12.88
CA CYS A 32 -19.99 -18.13 -12.22
C CYS A 32 -20.21 -18.31 -10.71
N GLY A 33 -21.19 -17.65 -10.11
CA GLY A 33 -21.51 -17.78 -8.69
C GLY A 33 -20.65 -16.96 -7.74
N THR A 34 -19.58 -16.31 -8.20
CA THR A 34 -18.69 -15.48 -7.38
C THR A 34 -19.45 -14.32 -6.72
N ILE A 35 -19.21 -14.10 -5.42
CA ILE A 35 -19.66 -12.91 -4.70
C ILE A 35 -18.65 -11.78 -4.95
N ASN A 36 -19.12 -10.67 -5.53
CA ASN A 36 -18.31 -9.49 -5.81
C ASN A 36 -18.69 -8.40 -4.80
N ILE A 37 -17.70 -7.87 -4.09
CA ILE A 37 -17.86 -6.79 -3.11
C ILE A 37 -17.23 -5.53 -3.69
N MET A 38 -18.00 -4.46 -3.86
CA MET A 38 -17.51 -3.19 -4.38
C MET A 38 -17.74 -2.10 -3.34
N ARG A 39 -16.68 -1.35 -3.07
CA ARG A 39 -16.73 -0.19 -2.19
C ARG A 39 -16.94 1.08 -3.03
N PRO A 40 -17.73 2.05 -2.55
CA PRO A 40 -17.72 3.39 -3.12
C PRO A 40 -16.28 3.92 -3.12
N THR A 41 -15.90 4.63 -4.19
CA THR A 41 -14.70 5.45 -4.15
C THR A 41 -14.99 6.57 -3.17
N GLU A 42 -14.41 6.50 -1.96
CA GLU A 42 -14.49 7.62 -1.02
C GLU A 42 -13.96 8.89 -1.73
N PRO A 43 -14.61 10.05 -1.55
CA PRO A 43 -14.00 11.29 -1.98
C PRO A 43 -12.66 11.40 -1.23
N SER A 44 -11.56 11.52 -1.98
CA SER A 44 -10.26 11.78 -1.39
C SER A 44 -10.38 13.04 -0.54
N HIS A 45 -10.38 12.89 0.79
CA HIS A 45 -10.16 14.02 1.67
C HIS A 45 -8.77 14.54 1.31
N GLU A 46 -8.73 15.68 0.62
CA GLU A 46 -7.50 16.44 0.41
C GLU A 46 -6.90 16.66 1.80
N ARG A 47 -5.82 15.93 2.10
CA ARG A 47 -5.16 16.03 3.39
C ARG A 47 -4.58 17.44 3.45
N PRO A 48 -4.99 18.30 4.39
CA PRO A 48 -4.41 19.62 4.51
C PRO A 48 -2.89 19.48 4.63
N GLU A 49 -2.17 20.15 3.74
CA GLU A 49 -0.73 20.28 3.80
C GLU A 49 -0.32 20.81 5.18
N ARG A 50 0.61 20.10 5.86
CA ARG A 50 1.19 20.61 7.09
C ARG A 50 1.99 21.85 6.70
N ARG A 51 1.66 23.02 7.25
CA ARG A 51 2.54 24.19 7.17
C ARG A 51 3.83 23.83 7.91
N ASP A 52 4.89 23.55 7.18
CA ASP A 52 6.25 23.41 7.71
C ASP A 52 6.74 24.78 8.21
N GLY A 53 6.35 25.10 9.44
CA GLY A 53 6.84 26.25 10.19
C GLY A 53 8.11 25.91 10.95
N GLY A 54 9.26 26.16 10.31
CA GLY A 54 10.48 26.70 10.93
C GLY A 54 11.27 25.87 11.95
N GLY A 55 12.50 25.50 11.57
CA GLY A 55 13.69 25.64 12.42
C GLY A 55 14.07 24.47 13.35
N GLY A 56 15.12 23.74 12.99
CA GLY A 56 15.78 22.79 13.89
C GLY A 56 17.12 22.30 13.34
N ALA A 57 18.21 22.80 13.91
CA ALA A 57 19.59 22.66 13.45
C ALA A 57 20.08 21.20 13.29
N HIS A 58 20.86 20.98 12.23
CA HIS A 58 21.61 19.75 12.01
C HIS A 58 22.74 19.63 13.04
N GLY A 59 22.59 18.75 14.03
CA GLY A 59 23.64 18.31 14.93
C GLY A 59 23.86 16.80 14.79
N HIS A 60 24.63 16.38 13.79
CA HIS A 60 25.01 14.97 13.62
C HIS A 60 26.13 14.63 14.63
N ARG A 61 25.73 14.20 15.82
CA ARG A 61 26.64 13.59 16.79
C ARG A 61 26.69 12.09 16.48
N ALA A 62 27.76 11.64 15.83
CA ALA A 62 27.98 10.24 15.54
C ALA A 62 28.24 9.47 16.85
N HIS A 63 27.29 8.63 17.24
CA HIS A 63 27.45 7.64 18.30
C HIS A 63 27.74 6.30 17.64
N THR A 64 29.00 5.86 17.62
CA THR A 64 29.29 4.43 17.42
C THR A 64 30.22 3.97 18.54
N SER A 65 29.56 3.60 19.64
CA SER A 65 30.11 2.76 20.70
C SER A 65 30.69 1.47 20.10
N GLY A 66 31.92 1.17 20.50
CA GLY A 66 32.74 0.13 19.89
C GLY A 66 32.30 -1.30 20.14
N ARG A 67 32.90 -2.20 19.36
CA ARG A 67 33.12 -3.59 19.72
C ARG A 67 34.48 -4.03 19.20
N ARG A 68 35.46 -4.11 20.09
CA ARG A 68 36.72 -4.81 19.84
C ARG A 68 36.44 -6.31 19.84
N VAL A 69 36.88 -7.04 18.82
CA VAL A 69 37.10 -8.48 18.95
C VAL A 69 38.44 -8.82 18.30
N ALA A 70 39.21 -9.62 19.03
CA ALA A 70 40.64 -9.79 18.95
C ALA A 70 41.13 -10.51 17.68
N ALA A 71 42.38 -10.19 17.34
CA ALA A 71 43.21 -10.92 16.39
C ALA A 71 43.34 -12.41 16.76
N ARG A 72 43.30 -13.29 15.76
CA ARG A 72 43.91 -14.63 15.85
C ARG A 72 44.69 -14.94 14.57
N SER A 73 45.92 -15.36 14.82
CA SER A 73 47.09 -15.54 13.97
C SER A 73 46.92 -16.52 12.79
N ALA A 74 47.70 -16.28 11.72
CA ALA A 74 48.01 -17.27 10.67
C ALA A 74 48.85 -18.44 11.23
N PRO A 75 48.90 -19.61 10.54
CA PRO A 75 50.01 -19.89 9.59
C PRO A 75 49.60 -20.91 8.49
N PRO A 76 50.54 -21.59 7.78
CA PRO A 76 51.40 -21.09 6.72
C PRO A 76 51.16 -21.79 5.35
N ARG A 77 51.89 -21.33 4.33
CA ARG A 77 51.95 -21.86 2.96
C ARG A 77 52.56 -23.27 2.88
N LEU A 78 52.15 -24.05 1.86
CA LEU A 78 52.84 -25.11 1.09
C LEU A 78 51.83 -25.58 0.02
N ARG A 79 52.11 -25.80 -1.27
CA ARG A 79 53.32 -25.94 -2.06
C ARG A 79 52.99 -25.62 -3.53
#